data_AF-A0A7K2KJ51-F1
#
_entry.id   AF-A0A7K2KJ51-F1
#
_cell.length_a   1.000
_cell.length_b   1.000
_cell.length_c   1.000
_cell.angle_alpha   90.00
_cell.angle_beta   90.00
_cell.angle_gamma   90.00
#
_symmetry.space_group_name_H-M   'P 1'
#
loop_
_entity.id
_entity.type
_entity.pdbx_description
1 polymer ?
#
loop_
_entity_poly.entity_id
_entity_poly.type
_entity_poly.pdbx_seq_one_letter_code
_entity_poly.pdbx_strand_id
1 'polypeptide(L)'
;MLADLDRLTDRAVDDIHAHSGTYASGAPVTRQDLWEICRDNLLRALEDFGGLAATGGDFEWAARETGRRRAEQDVPLDTVLRAYRRGGRVLWQVMAEHLRARAGRDSDSRDVELDMASGVWETIDRYSVAMADAYRIAQLELQSRQDTRRVALFEALLDGRADDPAVAAAAAAALGVPPVDRYVVVVAAQDPAAPPHPAPALEARGMWSYWR
;
A
#
# COMPACT_ATOMS: atom_id res chain seq x y z
N MET A 1 -4.54 27.77 11.35
CA MET A 1 -3.82 26.98 10.34
C MET A 1 -3.52 25.56 10.83
N LEU A 2 -2.65 25.34 11.83
CA LEU A 2 -2.38 23.98 12.34
C LEU A 2 -3.61 23.33 13.02
N ALA A 3 -4.35 24.09 13.84
CA ALA A 3 -5.60 23.61 14.43
C ALA A 3 -6.70 23.33 13.39
N ASP A 4 -6.68 24.02 12.25
CA ASP A 4 -7.64 23.79 11.15
C ASP A 4 -7.27 22.50 10.38
N LEU A 5 -5.96 22.24 10.22
CA LEU A 5 -5.44 21.02 9.62
C LEU A 5 -5.74 19.79 10.49
N ASP A 6 -5.56 19.89 11.81
CA ASP A 6 -5.84 18.77 12.71
C ASP A 6 -7.35 18.44 12.69
N ARG A 7 -8.21 19.46 12.72
CA ARG A 7 -9.66 19.28 12.56
C ARG A 7 -10.05 18.68 11.20
N LEU A 8 -9.35 19.08 10.13
CA LEU A 8 -9.57 18.50 8.80
C LEU A 8 -9.15 17.03 8.74
N THR A 9 -8.03 16.72 9.39
CA THR A 9 -7.53 15.35 9.53
C THR A 9 -8.53 14.49 10.28
N ASP A 10 -9.05 14.96 11.41
CA ASP A 10 -10.07 14.25 12.18
C ASP A 10 -11.30 13.94 11.32
N ARG A 11 -11.80 14.93 10.57
CA ARG A 11 -12.92 14.74 9.62
C ARG A 11 -12.63 13.67 8.57
N ALA A 12 -11.41 13.67 8.00
CA ALA A 12 -11.03 12.68 6.99
C ALA A 12 -10.93 11.27 7.57
N VAL A 13 -10.29 11.13 8.73
CA VAL A 13 -10.17 9.86 9.46
C VAL A 13 -11.54 9.32 9.84
N ASP A 14 -12.42 10.17 10.36
CA ASP A 14 -13.79 9.78 10.74
C ASP A 14 -14.61 9.31 9.53
N ASP A 15 -14.53 10.01 8.39
CA ASP A 15 -15.21 9.59 7.15
C ASP A 15 -14.64 8.26 6.61
N ILE A 16 -13.34 8.02 6.73
CA ILE A 16 -12.72 6.74 6.34
C ILE A 16 -13.19 5.60 7.24
N HIS A 17 -13.15 5.79 8.56
CA HIS A 17 -13.59 4.79 9.54
C HIS A 17 -15.08 4.45 9.37
N ALA A 18 -15.94 5.46 9.17
CA ALA A 18 -17.37 5.26 8.98
C ALA A 18 -17.72 4.42 7.74
N HIS A 19 -16.80 4.30 6.78
CA HIS A 19 -17.06 3.68 5.48
C HIS A 19 -16.09 2.55 5.10
N SER A 20 -15.25 2.10 6.04
CA SER A 20 -14.34 0.98 5.84
C SER A 20 -14.22 0.14 7.11
N GLY A 21 -14.72 -1.10 7.04
CA GLY A 21 -14.56 -2.07 8.13
C GLY A 21 -13.09 -2.36 8.45
N THR A 22 -12.21 -2.35 7.45
CA THR A 22 -10.76 -2.58 7.60
C THR A 22 -10.05 -1.49 8.40
N TYR A 23 -10.44 -0.22 8.23
CA TYR A 23 -9.88 0.86 9.05
C TYR A 23 -10.60 0.94 10.40
N ALA A 24 -11.90 0.63 10.45
CA ALA A 24 -12.68 0.61 11.67
C ALA A 24 -12.25 -0.47 12.68
N SER A 25 -11.71 -1.60 12.22
CA SER A 25 -11.23 -2.69 13.08
C SER A 25 -10.00 -2.31 13.92
N GLY A 26 -9.23 -1.28 13.52
CA GLY A 26 -8.00 -0.88 14.18
C GLY A 26 -6.79 -1.80 13.92
N ALA A 27 -6.95 -2.82 13.07
CA ALA A 27 -5.89 -3.71 12.61
C ALA A 27 -6.14 -4.12 11.14
N PRO A 28 -5.12 -4.10 10.26
CA PRO A 28 -3.69 -3.87 10.56
C PRO A 28 -3.31 -2.39 10.73
N VAL A 29 -4.22 -1.46 10.45
CA VAL A 29 -3.98 -0.01 10.55
C VAL A 29 -4.63 0.53 11.82
N THR A 30 -3.83 1.11 12.71
CA THR A 30 -4.35 1.81 13.88
C THR A 30 -4.95 3.16 13.47
N ARG A 31 -5.90 3.67 14.27
CA ARG A 31 -6.45 5.02 14.03
C ARG A 31 -5.36 6.09 14.04
N GLN A 32 -4.37 5.97 14.93
CA GLN A 32 -3.24 6.90 15.00
C GLN A 32 -2.39 6.86 13.73
N ASP A 33 -2.08 5.66 13.23
CA ASP A 33 -1.35 5.48 11.98
C ASP A 33 -2.10 6.07 10.77
N LEU A 34 -3.42 5.90 10.72
CA LEU A 34 -4.26 6.53 9.71
C LEU A 34 -4.25 8.05 9.84
N TRP A 35 -4.37 8.58 11.05
CA TRP A 35 -4.39 10.01 11.32
C TRP A 35 -3.08 10.69 10.91
N GLU A 36 -1.92 10.10 11.25
CA GLU A 36 -0.60 10.63 10.87
C GLU A 36 -0.44 10.71 9.35
N ILE A 37 -0.80 9.65 8.64
CA ILE A 37 -0.76 9.63 7.17
C ILE A 37 -1.74 10.66 6.59
N CYS A 38 -2.99 10.71 7.07
CA CYS A 38 -3.98 11.66 6.58
C CYS A 38 -3.51 13.09 6.80
N ARG A 39 -2.92 13.40 7.95
CA ARG A 39 -2.40 14.73 8.26
C ARG A 39 -1.26 15.14 7.34
N ASP A 40 -0.30 14.25 7.13
CA ASP A 40 0.85 14.54 6.25
C ASP A 40 0.39 14.77 4.82
N ASN A 41 -0.48 13.91 4.29
CA ASN A 41 -1.08 14.11 2.96
C ASN A 41 -1.84 15.44 2.89
N LEU A 42 -2.74 15.73 3.84
CA LEU A 42 -3.50 16.98 3.82
C LEU A 42 -2.61 18.23 3.92
N LEU A 43 -1.54 18.18 4.73
CA LEU A 43 -0.57 19.27 4.81
C LEU A 43 0.10 19.53 3.46
N ARG A 44 0.65 18.48 2.82
CA ARG A 44 1.32 18.65 1.51
C ARG A 44 0.37 19.08 0.42
N ALA A 45 -0.90 18.66 0.49
CA ALA A 45 -1.91 19.13 -0.46
C ALA A 45 -2.16 20.63 -0.30
N LEU A 46 -2.25 21.12 0.94
CA LEU A 46 -2.43 22.54 1.19
C LEU A 46 -1.18 23.36 0.87
N GLU A 47 0.02 22.79 0.93
CA GLU A 47 1.25 23.41 0.42
C GLU A 47 1.24 23.51 -1.10
N ASP A 48 0.90 22.43 -1.81
CA ASP A 48 0.85 22.40 -3.28
C ASP A 48 -0.29 23.27 -3.86
N PHE A 49 -1.49 23.21 -3.27
CA PHE A 49 -2.70 23.85 -3.80
C PHE A 49 -3.11 25.13 -3.09
N GLY A 50 -2.87 25.19 -1.77
CA GLY A 50 -3.35 26.26 -0.91
C GLY A 50 -2.40 27.46 -0.84
N GLY A 51 -1.25 27.39 -1.53
CA GLY A 51 -0.24 28.45 -1.51
C GLY A 51 0.45 28.60 -0.16
N LEU A 52 0.45 27.55 0.68
CA LEU A 52 1.23 27.54 1.91
C LEU A 52 2.71 27.40 1.59
N ALA A 53 3.57 27.96 2.44
CA ALA A 53 5.01 27.80 2.29
C ALA A 53 5.39 26.32 2.46
N ALA A 54 6.14 25.77 1.49
CA ALA A 54 6.60 24.40 1.53
C ALA A 54 7.40 24.14 2.81
N THR A 55 7.00 23.14 3.59
CA THR A 55 7.71 22.73 4.81
C THR A 55 8.67 21.55 4.58
N GLY A 56 8.63 20.97 3.38
CA GLY A 56 9.57 19.96 2.85
C GLY A 56 8.84 18.77 2.26
N GLY A 57 9.34 18.20 1.14
CA GLY A 57 8.72 17.09 0.38
C GLY A 57 7.37 17.44 -0.28
N ASP A 58 7.15 17.07 -1.54
CA ASP A 58 5.88 17.35 -2.23
C ASP A 58 4.78 16.31 -1.90
N PHE A 59 3.54 16.57 -2.33
CA PHE A 59 2.44 15.63 -2.09
C PHE A 59 2.61 14.32 -2.87
N GLU A 60 3.32 14.31 -3.99
CA GLU A 60 3.59 13.07 -4.73
C GLU A 60 4.43 12.09 -3.90
N TRP A 61 5.44 12.60 -3.20
CA TRP A 61 6.23 11.81 -2.25
C TRP A 61 5.36 11.25 -1.12
N ALA A 62 4.49 12.06 -0.51
CA ALA A 62 3.58 11.61 0.55
C ALA A 62 2.59 10.53 0.06
N ALA A 63 2.12 10.66 -1.18
CA ALA A 63 1.27 9.68 -1.85
C ALA A 63 2.01 8.35 -2.04
N ARG A 64 3.27 8.38 -2.52
CA ARG A 64 4.12 7.19 -2.69
C ARG A 64 4.39 6.50 -1.36
N GLU A 65 4.72 7.25 -0.32
CA GLU A 65 4.97 6.71 1.02
C GLU A 65 3.72 6.06 1.63
N THR A 66 2.54 6.65 1.38
CA THR A 66 1.25 6.05 1.74
C THR A 66 1.06 4.70 1.05
N GLY A 67 1.33 4.63 -0.26
CA GLY A 67 1.23 3.39 -1.03
C GLY A 67 2.15 2.29 -0.49
N ARG A 68 3.42 2.63 -0.24
CA ARG A 68 4.43 1.71 0.32
C ARG A 68 4.01 1.19 1.71
N ARG A 69 3.65 2.08 2.63
CA ARG A 69 3.27 1.71 4.01
C ARG A 69 2.04 0.82 4.05
N ARG A 70 1.03 1.10 3.20
CA ARG A 70 -0.18 0.26 3.14
C ARG A 70 0.06 -1.11 2.49
N ALA A 71 1.00 -1.20 1.54
CA ALA A 71 1.46 -2.49 1.03
C ALA A 71 2.16 -3.32 2.10
N GLU A 72 3.03 -2.71 2.90
CA GLU A 72 3.75 -3.38 4.00
C GLU A 72 2.82 -3.86 5.12
N GLN A 73 1.70 -3.17 5.32
CA GLN A 73 0.66 -3.53 6.28
C GLN A 73 -0.37 -4.53 5.73
N ASP A 74 -0.20 -5.02 4.49
CA ASP A 74 -1.09 -5.96 3.83
C ASP A 74 -2.55 -5.46 3.71
N VAL A 75 -2.73 -4.15 3.53
CA VAL A 75 -4.06 -3.56 3.30
C VAL A 75 -4.41 -3.68 1.82
N PRO A 76 -5.56 -4.27 1.43
CA PRO A 76 -5.89 -4.43 0.02
C PRO A 76 -5.92 -3.09 -0.74
N LEU A 77 -5.28 -3.02 -1.93
CA LEU A 77 -5.18 -1.80 -2.73
C LEU A 77 -6.52 -1.10 -2.97
N ASP A 78 -7.60 -1.85 -3.25
CA ASP A 78 -8.94 -1.25 -3.42
C ASP A 78 -9.43 -0.55 -2.15
N THR A 79 -9.11 -1.10 -0.97
CA THR A 79 -9.41 -0.47 0.32
C THR A 79 -8.63 0.82 0.50
N VAL A 80 -7.34 0.82 0.14
CA VAL A 80 -6.49 2.02 0.17
C VAL A 80 -7.02 3.10 -0.77
N LEU A 81 -7.33 2.75 -2.02
CA LEU A 81 -7.88 3.67 -3.02
C LEU A 81 -9.23 4.26 -2.59
N ARG A 82 -10.10 3.47 -1.95
CA ARG A 82 -11.37 3.98 -1.40
C ARG A 82 -11.14 5.00 -0.29
N ALA A 83 -10.21 4.75 0.63
CA ALA A 83 -9.86 5.70 1.69
C ALA A 83 -9.19 6.96 1.13
N TYR A 84 -8.31 6.82 0.14
CA TYR A 84 -7.66 7.94 -0.52
C TYR A 84 -8.67 8.87 -1.21
N ARG A 85 -9.64 8.30 -1.95
CA ARG A 85 -10.76 9.05 -2.55
C ARG A 85 -11.63 9.75 -1.51
N ARG A 86 -11.81 9.16 -0.33
CA ARG A 86 -12.54 9.78 0.80
C ARG A 86 -11.79 10.99 1.34
N GLY A 87 -10.50 10.85 1.64
CA GLY A 87 -9.64 11.95 2.06
C GLY A 87 -9.60 13.09 1.04
N GLY A 88 -9.48 12.77 -0.25
CA GLY A 88 -9.53 13.74 -1.35
C GLY A 88 -10.86 14.49 -1.43
N ARG A 89 -12.00 13.83 -1.17
CA ARG A 89 -13.30 14.52 -1.09
C ARG A 89 -13.37 15.51 0.07
N VAL A 90 -12.83 15.16 1.22
CA VAL A 90 -12.81 16.04 2.41
C VAL A 90 -11.93 17.26 2.14
N LEU A 91 -10.76 17.07 1.54
CA LEU A 91 -9.90 18.16 1.07
C LEU A 91 -10.64 19.08 0.07
N TRP A 92 -11.29 18.48 -0.93
CA TRP A 92 -12.05 19.23 -1.95
C TRP A 92 -13.17 20.09 -1.34
N GLN A 93 -13.92 19.55 -0.38
CA GLN A 93 -14.98 20.30 0.31
C GLN A 93 -14.44 21.57 0.97
N VAL A 94 -13.30 21.48 1.65
CA VAL A 94 -12.65 22.63 2.29
C VAL A 94 -12.13 23.63 1.27
N MET A 95 -11.49 23.17 0.20
CA MET A 95 -11.02 24.06 -0.87
C MET A 95 -12.20 24.80 -1.52
N ALA A 96 -13.30 24.09 -1.81
CA ALA A 96 -14.50 24.70 -2.38
C ALA A 96 -15.17 25.71 -1.43
N GLU A 97 -15.20 25.45 -0.13
CA GLU A 97 -15.66 26.42 0.89
C GLU A 97 -14.77 27.68 0.88
N HIS A 98 -13.46 27.51 0.78
CA HIS A 98 -12.50 28.61 0.75
C HIS A 98 -12.61 29.48 -0.50
N LEU A 99 -12.77 28.84 -1.67
CA LEU A 99 -12.99 29.53 -2.94
C LEU A 99 -14.28 30.34 -2.92
N ARG A 100 -15.39 29.75 -2.44
CA ARG A 100 -16.68 30.46 -2.31
C ARG A 100 -16.62 31.66 -1.36
N ALA A 101 -15.81 31.58 -0.30
CA ALA A 101 -15.65 32.68 0.65
C ALA A 101 -14.81 33.84 0.07
N ARG A 102 -13.93 33.57 -0.90
CA ARG A 102 -13.11 34.58 -1.60
C ARG A 102 -13.78 35.16 -2.84
N ALA A 103 -14.74 34.46 -3.42
CA ALA A 103 -15.47 34.91 -4.59
C ALA A 103 -16.25 36.21 -4.30
N GLY A 104 -15.69 37.33 -4.75
CA GLY A 104 -16.48 38.54 -5.02
C GLY A 104 -17.44 38.23 -6.16
N ARG A 105 -18.62 38.88 -6.19
CA ARG A 105 -19.71 38.62 -7.15
C ARG A 105 -19.42 39.08 -8.59
N ASP A 106 -18.19 38.96 -9.07
CA ASP A 106 -17.79 39.35 -10.43
C ASP A 106 -17.62 38.14 -11.35
N SER A 107 -18.13 38.27 -12.58
CA SER A 107 -18.18 37.22 -13.59
C SER A 107 -16.79 36.69 -13.99
N ASP A 108 -15.75 37.54 -13.96
CA ASP A 108 -14.37 37.16 -14.29
C ASP A 108 -13.73 36.23 -13.24
N SER A 109 -14.26 36.15 -12.02
CA SER A 109 -13.79 35.19 -11.01
C SER A 109 -14.22 33.75 -11.32
N ARG A 110 -15.25 33.55 -12.14
CA ARG A 110 -15.85 32.22 -12.35
C ARG A 110 -15.02 31.31 -13.25
N ASP A 111 -14.39 31.85 -14.29
CA ASP A 111 -13.52 31.07 -15.18
C ASP A 111 -12.21 30.69 -14.47
N VAL A 112 -11.66 31.60 -13.67
CA VAL A 112 -10.49 31.34 -12.81
C VAL A 112 -10.80 30.25 -11.77
N GLU A 113 -12.00 30.24 -11.19
CA GLU A 113 -12.44 29.18 -10.27
C GLU A 113 -12.54 27.81 -10.94
N LEU A 114 -13.03 27.74 -12.18
CA LEU A 114 -13.15 26.50 -12.95
C LEU A 114 -11.78 25.95 -13.36
N ASP A 115 -10.86 26.82 -13.76
CA ASP A 115 -9.48 26.44 -14.09
C ASP A 115 -8.74 25.92 -12.85
N MET A 116 -8.90 26.59 -11.70
CA MET A 116 -8.35 26.10 -10.43
C MET A 116 -8.97 24.76 -10.01
N ALA A 117 -10.29 24.60 -10.15
CA ALA A 117 -10.97 23.33 -9.84
C ALA A 117 -10.44 22.18 -10.71
N SER A 118 -10.21 22.44 -12.00
CA SER A 118 -9.67 21.46 -12.94
C SER A 118 -8.24 21.06 -12.60
N GLY A 119 -7.38 22.05 -12.28
CA GLY A 119 -5.99 21.79 -11.89
C GLY A 119 -5.87 21.00 -10.57
N VAL A 120 -6.75 21.28 -9.59
CA VAL A 120 -6.81 20.50 -8.35
C VAL A 120 -7.21 19.05 -8.64
N TRP A 121 -8.17 18.82 -9.53
CA TRP A 121 -8.64 17.46 -9.83
C TRP A 121 -7.61 16.63 -10.60
N GLU A 122 -6.98 17.20 -11.62
CA GLU A 122 -5.88 16.54 -12.36
C GLU A 122 -4.75 16.14 -11.40
N THR A 123 -4.45 17.00 -10.44
CA THR A 123 -3.38 16.75 -9.51
C THR A 123 -3.75 15.67 -8.48
N ILE A 124 -4.97 15.66 -7.94
CA ILE A 124 -5.47 14.56 -7.08
C ILE A 124 -5.42 13.22 -7.82
N ASP A 125 -5.78 13.20 -9.11
CA ASP A 125 -5.72 11.99 -9.94
C ASP A 125 -4.26 11.51 -10.11
N ARG A 126 -3.35 12.41 -10.51
CA ARG A 126 -1.91 12.13 -10.61
C ARG A 126 -1.35 11.50 -9.34
N TYR A 127 -1.72 12.03 -8.19
CA TYR A 127 -1.23 11.53 -6.92
C TYR A 127 -1.88 10.22 -6.49
N SER A 128 -3.13 9.99 -6.87
CA SER A 128 -3.79 8.68 -6.69
C SER A 128 -3.08 7.59 -7.51
N VAL A 129 -2.63 7.93 -8.72
CA VAL A 129 -1.81 7.04 -9.58
C VAL A 129 -0.45 6.77 -8.92
N ALA A 130 0.26 7.81 -8.48
CA ALA A 130 1.56 7.66 -7.82
C ALA A 130 1.50 6.77 -6.57
N MET A 131 0.46 6.92 -5.75
CA MET A 131 0.20 6.05 -4.59
C MET A 131 -0.02 4.60 -5.00
N ALA A 132 -0.88 4.36 -6.00
CA ALA A 132 -1.19 3.01 -6.47
C ALA A 132 0.03 2.30 -7.09
N ASP A 133 0.87 3.02 -7.83
CA ASP A 133 2.09 2.47 -8.41
C ASP A 133 3.12 2.15 -7.34
N ALA A 134 3.33 3.04 -6.36
CA ALA A 134 4.21 2.77 -5.22
C ALA A 134 3.74 1.54 -4.41
N TYR A 135 2.43 1.38 -4.22
CA TYR A 135 1.85 0.19 -3.58
C TYR A 135 2.21 -1.09 -4.37
N ARG A 136 2.01 -1.09 -5.70
CA ARG A 136 2.28 -2.27 -6.53
C ARG A 136 3.76 -2.62 -6.54
N ILE A 137 4.64 -1.61 -6.64
CA ILE A 137 6.10 -1.81 -6.56
C ILE A 137 6.47 -2.42 -5.21
N ALA A 138 5.98 -1.86 -4.10
CA ALA A 138 6.25 -2.37 -2.77
C ALA A 138 5.75 -3.82 -2.57
N GLN A 139 4.57 -4.15 -3.11
CA GLN A 139 4.05 -5.53 -3.11
C GLN A 139 4.95 -6.49 -3.90
N LEU A 140 5.40 -6.10 -5.09
CA LEU A 140 6.32 -6.92 -5.90
C LEU A 140 7.67 -7.12 -5.20
N GLU A 141 8.21 -6.08 -4.55
CA GLU A 141 9.42 -6.18 -3.75
C GLU A 141 9.24 -7.13 -2.56
N LEU A 142 8.11 -7.05 -1.86
CA LEU A 142 7.80 -7.91 -0.72
C LEU A 142 7.70 -9.38 -1.16
N GLN A 143 7.01 -9.65 -2.27
CA GLN A 143 6.92 -10.98 -2.87
C GLN A 143 8.30 -11.51 -3.28
N SER A 144 9.09 -10.70 -3.99
CA SER A 144 10.44 -11.08 -4.42
C SER A 144 11.36 -11.38 -3.23
N ARG A 145 11.29 -10.60 -2.15
CA ARG A 145 12.02 -10.87 -0.90
C ARG A 145 11.58 -12.18 -0.25
N GLN A 146 10.28 -12.46 -0.24
CA GLN A 146 9.74 -13.72 0.27
C GLN A 146 10.21 -14.91 -0.55
N ASP A 147 10.16 -14.83 -1.87
CA ASP A 147 10.63 -15.88 -2.78
C ASP A 147 12.13 -16.14 -2.62
N THR A 148 12.93 -15.07 -2.58
CA THR A 148 14.38 -15.16 -2.35
C THR A 148 14.68 -15.83 -1.01
N ARG A 149 13.92 -15.47 0.04
CA ARG A 149 14.06 -16.08 1.37
C ARG A 149 13.68 -17.57 1.36
N ARG A 150 12.62 -17.96 0.63
CA ARG A 150 12.22 -19.36 0.47
C ARG A 150 13.30 -20.19 -0.22
N VAL A 151 13.87 -19.67 -1.30
CA VAL A 151 14.99 -20.32 -2.02
C VAL A 151 16.20 -20.47 -1.10
N ALA A 152 16.64 -19.41 -0.44
CA ALA A 152 17.82 -19.46 0.43
C ALA A 152 17.65 -20.44 1.60
N LEU A 153 16.46 -20.52 2.20
CA LEU A 153 16.16 -21.47 3.27
C LEU A 153 16.09 -22.91 2.75
N PHE A 154 15.52 -23.12 1.56
CA PHE A 154 15.51 -24.44 0.93
C PHE A 154 16.93 -24.93 0.62
N GLU A 155 17.79 -24.09 0.05
CA GLU A 155 19.20 -24.43 -0.17
C GLU A 155 19.92 -24.74 1.16
N ALA A 156 19.65 -23.99 2.23
CA ALA A 156 20.20 -24.28 3.55
C ALA A 156 19.80 -25.68 4.07
N LEU A 157 18.56 -26.12 3.80
CA LEU A 157 18.12 -27.48 4.14
C LEU A 157 18.89 -28.52 3.33
N LEU A 158 19.10 -28.30 2.03
CA LEU A 158 19.87 -29.20 1.15
C LEU A 158 21.35 -29.27 1.55
N ASP A 159 21.92 -28.16 2.05
CA ASP A 159 23.28 -28.09 2.60
C ASP A 159 23.43 -28.79 3.96
N GLY A 160 22.34 -29.36 4.51
CA GLY A 160 22.35 -30.03 5.82
C GLY A 160 22.34 -29.07 7.02
N ARG A 161 22.00 -27.79 6.83
CA ARG A 161 21.93 -26.81 7.93
C ARG A 161 20.66 -26.93 8.79
N ALA A 162 19.89 -27.99 8.62
CA ALA A 162 18.67 -28.26 9.39
C ALA A 162 18.94 -28.67 10.85
N ASP A 163 20.19 -29.01 11.19
CA ASP A 163 20.60 -29.31 12.57
C ASP A 163 20.48 -28.08 13.49
N ASP A 164 20.48 -26.85 12.93
CA ASP A 164 20.13 -25.64 13.66
C ASP A 164 18.59 -25.51 13.74
N PRO A 165 18.00 -25.59 14.95
CA PRO A 165 16.55 -25.48 15.13
C PRO A 165 15.95 -24.18 14.59
N ALA A 166 16.72 -23.07 14.60
CA ALA A 166 16.27 -21.79 14.07
C ALA A 166 16.15 -21.82 12.54
N VAL A 167 17.09 -22.46 11.86
CA VAL A 167 17.07 -22.65 10.40
C VAL A 167 15.91 -23.57 10.00
N ALA A 168 15.75 -24.69 10.71
CA ALA A 168 14.65 -25.62 10.47
C ALA A 168 13.27 -24.95 10.65
N ALA A 169 13.09 -24.20 11.74
CA ALA A 169 11.85 -23.46 11.99
C ALA A 169 11.59 -22.36 10.95
N ALA A 170 12.61 -21.60 10.56
CA ALA A 170 12.49 -20.58 9.52
C ALA A 170 12.13 -21.19 8.16
N ALA A 171 12.75 -22.31 7.79
CA ALA A 171 12.47 -23.00 6.53
C ALA A 171 11.05 -23.59 6.49
N ALA A 172 10.61 -24.23 7.58
CA ALA A 172 9.24 -24.73 7.71
C ALA A 172 8.21 -23.61 7.53
N ALA A 173 8.42 -22.48 8.22
CA ALA A 173 7.55 -21.31 8.11
C ALA A 173 7.55 -20.69 6.69
N ALA A 174 8.72 -20.54 6.06
CA ALA A 174 8.84 -19.95 4.73
C ALA A 174 8.24 -20.86 3.64
N LEU A 175 8.42 -22.17 3.75
CA LEU A 175 7.89 -23.14 2.80
C LEU A 175 6.40 -23.43 3.03
N GLY A 176 5.87 -23.16 4.22
CA GLY A 176 4.47 -23.45 4.58
C GLY A 176 4.24 -24.93 4.86
N VAL A 177 5.24 -25.61 5.42
CA VAL A 177 5.18 -27.04 5.77
C VAL A 177 5.40 -27.24 7.26
N PRO A 178 4.91 -28.35 7.84
CA PRO A 178 5.25 -28.71 9.22
C PRO A 178 6.77 -28.84 9.42
N PRO A 179 7.28 -28.69 10.65
CA PRO A 179 8.70 -28.97 10.92
C PRO A 179 9.00 -30.48 10.97
N VAL A 180 8.01 -31.31 11.30
CA VAL A 180 8.14 -32.76 11.41
C VAL A 180 6.96 -33.41 10.71
N ASP A 181 7.23 -34.02 9.56
CA ASP A 181 6.28 -34.80 8.78
C ASP A 181 7.05 -35.76 7.85
N ARG A 182 6.32 -36.54 7.04
CA ARG A 182 6.90 -37.41 6.01
C ARG A 182 7.15 -36.61 4.72
N TYR A 183 8.41 -36.28 4.49
CA TYR A 183 8.85 -35.63 3.26
C TYR A 183 9.44 -36.63 2.27
N VAL A 184 9.20 -36.40 0.98
CA VAL A 184 9.88 -37.09 -0.11
C VAL A 184 10.76 -36.08 -0.82
N VAL A 185 12.07 -36.35 -0.86
CA VAL A 185 13.02 -35.55 -1.64
C VAL A 185 13.23 -36.23 -2.98
N VAL A 186 12.96 -35.50 -4.06
CA VAL A 186 13.13 -35.99 -5.43
C VAL A 186 14.34 -35.30 -6.05
N VAL A 187 15.28 -36.09 -6.57
CA VAL A 187 16.40 -35.60 -7.36
C VAL A 187 16.22 -36.13 -8.79
N ALA A 188 16.06 -35.21 -9.74
CA ALA A 188 15.93 -35.54 -11.16
C ALA A 188 17.03 -34.82 -11.95
N ALA A 189 17.54 -35.47 -12.99
CA ALA A 189 18.41 -34.79 -13.95
C ALA A 189 17.59 -33.75 -14.73
N GLN A 190 18.11 -32.53 -14.90
CA GLN A 190 17.47 -31.54 -15.77
C GLN A 190 17.61 -31.99 -17.23
N ASP A 191 16.52 -32.53 -17.77
CA ASP A 191 16.35 -32.74 -19.21
C ASP A 191 15.70 -31.48 -19.80
N PRO A 192 16.33 -30.80 -20.78
CA PRO A 192 15.72 -29.65 -21.47
C PRO A 192 14.39 -29.99 -22.18
N ALA A 193 14.15 -31.26 -22.49
CA ALA A 193 12.90 -31.77 -23.04
C ALA A 193 11.90 -32.24 -21.97
N ALA A 194 12.22 -32.09 -20.68
CA ALA A 194 11.36 -32.50 -19.59
C ALA A 194 10.00 -31.78 -19.65
N PRO A 195 8.92 -32.47 -19.26
CA PRO A 195 7.61 -31.86 -19.13
C PRO A 195 7.65 -30.68 -18.13
N PRO A 196 6.65 -29.78 -18.18
CA PRO A 196 6.58 -28.62 -17.30
C PRO A 196 6.72 -29.00 -15.83
N HIS A 197 7.24 -28.05 -15.06
CA HIS A 197 7.40 -28.10 -13.61
C HIS A 197 6.32 -28.95 -12.93
N PRO A 198 6.66 -30.00 -12.16
CA PRO A 198 5.69 -31.00 -11.71
C PRO A 198 4.66 -30.50 -10.67
N ALA A 199 4.89 -29.34 -10.06
CA ALA A 199 4.02 -28.82 -9.00
C ALA A 199 2.52 -28.74 -9.35
N PRO A 200 2.08 -28.23 -10.52
CA PRO A 200 0.65 -28.18 -10.84
C PRO A 200 0.00 -29.58 -10.90
N ALA A 201 0.75 -30.58 -11.36
CA ALA A 201 0.25 -31.96 -11.43
C ALA A 201 0.17 -32.64 -10.04
N LEU A 202 1.02 -32.24 -9.11
CA LEU A 202 1.01 -32.69 -7.71
C LEU A 202 -0.07 -31.96 -6.91
N GLU A 203 -0.22 -30.65 -7.12
CA GLU A 203 -1.25 -29.82 -6.50
C GLU A 203 -2.66 -30.27 -6.88
N ALA A 204 -2.89 -30.61 -8.16
CA ALA A 204 -4.15 -31.21 -8.63
C ALA A 204 -4.50 -32.55 -7.94
N ARG A 205 -3.52 -33.19 -7.28
CA ARG A 205 -3.69 -34.41 -6.47
C ARG A 205 -3.66 -34.13 -4.96
N GLY A 206 -3.71 -32.86 -4.55
CA GLY A 206 -3.65 -32.45 -3.14
C GLY A 206 -2.28 -32.59 -2.49
N MET A 207 -1.20 -32.72 -3.27
CA MET A 207 0.16 -32.82 -2.75
C MET A 207 0.85 -31.47 -2.87
N TRP A 208 1.27 -30.93 -1.71
CA TRP A 208 2.17 -29.78 -1.68
C TRP A 208 3.56 -30.20 -2.19
N SER A 209 4.21 -29.33 -2.96
CA SER A 209 5.57 -29.57 -3.42
C SER A 209 6.30 -28.24 -3.67
N TYR A 210 7.64 -28.27 -3.54
CA TYR A 210 8.52 -27.14 -3.81
C TYR A 210 9.68 -27.62 -4.67
N TRP A 211 10.01 -26.88 -5.72
CA TRP A 211 11.01 -27.25 -6.72
C TRP A 211 11.87 -26.03 -7.09
N ARG A 212 13.08 -26.32 -7.57
CA ARG A 212 14.02 -25.35 -8.14
C ARG A 212 14.40 -25.76 -9.55
#